data_AF-A0A0B4G9L9-F1
#
_entry.id   AF-A0A0B4G9L9-F1
#
_cell.length_a   1.000
_cell.length_b   1.000
_cell.length_c   1.000
_cell.angle_alpha   90.00
_cell.angle_beta   90.00
_cell.angle_gamma   90.00
#
_symmetry.space_group_name_H-M   'P 1'
#
loop_
_entity.id
_entity.type
_entity.pdbx_description
1 polymer ?
#
loop_
_entity_poly.entity_id
_entity_poly.type
_entity_poly.pdbx_seq_one_letter_code
_entity_poly.pdbx_strand_id
1 'polypeptide(L)'
;MVLNIATALVAFSVVSAAAAAATIDKRVIGGENAKAGEFPFIVSLSRKESQCSGSLLDSTTVLTVAHCLEGRFTSNRRMGGVIANIASAKEHPSYIKGHGVHDIAILKLSTPIERNETIGIDYAVLPENGSDPAPNSTAITAGWGIQGNGEPDRNEAVDKLAKVVIPVHPRQDCRLRFHPPEAHPDTICAGVNGKDACLGDSGGPLIDQKTGQLIGLVSRGQCTKPPTVYTRVGGYIPWIKDHLGGVGSGPNPISPTSSVLPEGTPTPGQKRPWIELVNYGIAASCGFTENREEECGTEIYCDLFDWSPLHDGAFNNSNECLDAHVPKPKAARASFPRTTRHQQ
;
A
#
# COMPACT_ATOMS: atom_id res chain seq x y z
N MET A 1 89.86 2.34 16.98
CA MET A 1 88.66 2.51 17.81
C MET A 1 87.47 2.35 16.88
N VAL A 2 86.60 1.41 17.24
CA VAL A 2 85.52 0.82 16.42
C VAL A 2 84.44 1.86 16.11
N LEU A 3 83.91 1.89 14.89
CA LEU A 3 82.47 2.06 14.69
C LEU A 3 81.99 1.51 13.34
N ASN A 4 81.42 0.30 13.40
CA ASN A 4 80.59 -0.31 12.39
C ASN A 4 79.26 0.45 12.28
N ILE A 5 78.85 0.84 11.08
CA ILE A 5 77.43 1.01 10.77
C ILE A 5 77.16 0.35 9.42
N ALA A 6 76.60 -0.86 9.49
CA ALA A 6 76.04 -1.56 8.36
C ALA A 6 74.68 -0.94 8.03
N THR A 7 74.58 -0.22 6.92
CA THR A 7 73.29 0.21 6.36
C THR A 7 72.72 -0.91 5.51
N ALA A 8 71.76 -1.65 6.07
CA ALA A 8 70.94 -2.61 5.34
C ALA A 8 69.94 -1.85 4.44
N LEU A 9 70.09 -1.96 3.12
CA LEU A 9 69.09 -1.54 2.15
C LEU A 9 68.01 -2.61 2.06
N VAL A 10 66.89 -2.41 2.78
CA VAL A 10 65.69 -3.22 2.60
C VAL A 10 64.91 -2.62 1.42
N ALA A 11 65.03 -3.26 0.25
CA ALA A 11 64.19 -2.94 -0.90
C ALA A 11 62.78 -3.51 -0.64
N PHE A 12 61.87 -2.67 -0.14
CA PHE A 12 60.44 -2.96 -0.13
C PHE A 12 59.92 -2.82 -1.56
N SER A 13 59.83 -3.95 -2.27
CA SER A 13 59.06 -4.03 -3.51
C SER A 13 57.58 -3.81 -3.20
N VAL A 14 57.10 -2.60 -3.44
CA VAL A 14 55.67 -2.26 -3.46
C VAL A 14 55.05 -2.96 -4.67
N VAL A 15 54.48 -4.15 -4.44
CA VAL A 15 53.54 -4.74 -5.39
C VAL A 15 52.26 -3.92 -5.25
N SER A 16 52.08 -2.93 -6.12
CA SER A 16 50.80 -2.25 -6.29
C SER A 16 49.81 -3.26 -6.85
N ALA A 17 49.10 -3.96 -5.97
CA ALA A 17 47.86 -4.62 -6.33
C ALA A 17 46.85 -3.51 -6.65
N ALA A 18 46.77 -3.15 -7.94
CA ALA A 18 45.62 -2.43 -8.44
C ALA A 18 44.42 -3.36 -8.28
N ALA A 19 43.74 -3.27 -7.14
CA ALA A 19 42.40 -3.78 -6.99
C ALA A 19 41.56 -3.05 -8.03
N ALA A 20 41.27 -3.72 -9.15
CA ALA A 20 40.21 -3.28 -10.04
C ALA A 20 38.96 -3.24 -9.18
N ALA A 21 38.56 -2.03 -8.75
CA ALA A 21 37.28 -1.80 -8.14
C ALA A 21 36.26 -2.11 -9.24
N ALA A 22 35.77 -3.35 -9.25
CA ALA A 22 34.57 -3.69 -9.99
C ALA A 22 33.46 -2.85 -9.36
N THR A 23 33.12 -1.73 -10.00
CA THR A 23 31.91 -0.99 -9.71
C THR A 23 30.75 -1.87 -10.12
N ILE A 24 30.32 -2.72 -9.20
CA ILE A 24 29.08 -3.47 -9.36
C ILE A 24 27.97 -2.45 -9.14
N ASP A 25 27.38 -2.02 -10.24
CA ASP A 25 26.16 -1.25 -10.30
C ASP A 25 25.02 -2.12 -9.78
N LYS A 26 24.35 -1.69 -8.71
CA LYS A 26 23.36 -2.51 -7.99
C LYS A 26 22.03 -1.81 -7.90
N ARG A 27 20.95 -2.59 -8.09
CA ARG A 27 19.57 -2.14 -8.02
C ARG A 27 18.87 -2.37 -6.66
N VAL A 28 17.78 -1.65 -6.34
CA VAL A 28 17.41 -1.07 -5.02
C VAL A 28 18.59 -0.31 -4.37
N ILE A 29 18.38 0.85 -3.74
CA ILE A 29 19.54 1.67 -3.30
C ILE A 29 20.39 0.81 -2.35
N GLY A 30 21.69 0.67 -2.61
CA GLY A 30 22.59 -0.21 -1.86
C GLY A 30 22.16 -1.69 -1.78
N GLY A 31 21.28 -2.11 -2.68
CA GLY A 31 20.79 -3.48 -2.84
C GLY A 31 21.78 -4.34 -3.61
N GLU A 32 21.32 -5.51 -4.06
CA GLU A 32 22.06 -6.43 -4.93
C GLU A 32 21.12 -7.10 -5.93
N ASN A 33 21.69 -7.66 -7.00
CA ASN A 33 20.90 -8.42 -7.97
C ASN A 33 20.25 -9.62 -7.29
N ALA A 34 18.94 -9.77 -7.46
CA ALA A 34 18.23 -10.95 -7.04
C ALA A 34 18.65 -12.16 -7.90
N LYS A 35 18.67 -13.35 -7.30
CA LYS A 35 18.88 -14.59 -8.06
C LYS A 35 17.62 -14.90 -8.88
N ALA A 36 17.80 -15.61 -9.99
CA ALA A 36 16.66 -16.12 -10.75
C ALA A 36 15.77 -16.99 -9.85
N GLY A 37 14.46 -16.72 -9.85
CA GLY A 37 13.48 -17.42 -9.01
C GLY A 37 13.52 -17.09 -7.52
N GLU A 38 14.31 -16.09 -7.08
CA GLU A 38 14.40 -15.76 -5.65
C GLU A 38 13.09 -15.20 -5.06
N PHE A 39 12.32 -14.47 -5.88
CA PHE A 39 11.01 -13.93 -5.53
C PHE A 39 9.99 -14.42 -6.56
N PRO A 40 9.51 -15.67 -6.43
CA PRO A 40 8.75 -16.35 -7.48
C PRO A 40 7.33 -15.78 -7.69
N PHE A 41 6.89 -14.92 -6.77
CA PHE A 41 5.60 -14.24 -6.78
C PHE A 41 5.65 -12.80 -7.30
N ILE A 42 6.84 -12.24 -7.56
CA ILE A 42 6.96 -10.81 -7.88
C ILE A 42 6.42 -10.52 -9.29
N VAL A 43 5.62 -9.46 -9.40
CA VAL A 43 4.96 -9.05 -10.65
C VAL A 43 5.46 -7.68 -11.07
N SER A 44 5.75 -7.53 -12.36
CA SER A 44 6.04 -6.24 -12.99
C SER A 44 4.76 -5.66 -13.60
N LEU A 45 4.42 -4.43 -13.23
CA LEU A 45 3.25 -3.69 -13.73
C LEU A 45 3.73 -2.46 -14.53
N SER A 46 3.74 -2.59 -15.85
CA SER A 46 4.20 -1.53 -16.74
C SER A 46 3.07 -0.57 -17.13
N ARG A 47 3.29 0.73 -16.89
CA ARG A 47 2.38 1.84 -17.23
C ARG A 47 3.06 2.78 -18.22
N LYS A 48 2.29 3.68 -18.84
CA LYS A 48 2.79 4.59 -19.91
C LYS A 48 3.95 5.46 -19.48
N GLU A 49 3.96 5.88 -18.21
CA GLU A 49 4.84 6.91 -17.69
C GLU A 49 5.54 6.46 -16.38
N SER A 50 5.24 5.27 -15.88
CA SER A 50 5.81 4.75 -14.64
C SER A 50 5.81 3.22 -14.60
N GLN A 51 6.70 2.66 -13.79
CA GLN A 51 6.75 1.24 -13.48
C GLN A 51 6.19 1.05 -12.07
N CYS A 52 5.37 0.04 -11.90
CA CYS A 52 4.96 -0.46 -10.60
C CYS A 52 5.31 -1.95 -10.50
N SER A 53 5.14 -2.49 -9.31
CA SER A 53 5.33 -3.89 -8.99
C SER A 53 4.11 -4.42 -8.23
N GLY A 54 4.07 -5.74 -8.04
CA GLY A 54 3.01 -6.42 -7.30
C GLY A 54 3.48 -7.78 -6.81
N SER A 55 2.59 -8.49 -6.12
CA SER A 55 2.82 -9.86 -5.64
C SER A 55 1.65 -10.76 -6.03
N LEU A 56 1.92 -11.88 -6.69
CA LEU A 56 0.96 -12.92 -7.02
C LEU A 56 0.54 -13.65 -5.74
N LEU A 57 -0.76 -13.63 -5.40
CA LEU A 57 -1.31 -14.26 -4.19
C LEU A 57 -1.94 -15.63 -4.47
N ASP A 58 -2.45 -15.81 -5.67
CA ASP A 58 -2.96 -17.05 -6.23
C ASP A 58 -2.87 -16.99 -7.76
N SER A 59 -3.39 -17.99 -8.48
CA SER A 59 -3.24 -18.05 -9.94
C SER A 59 -3.90 -16.89 -10.69
N THR A 60 -4.86 -16.18 -10.10
CA THR A 60 -5.59 -15.08 -10.77
C THR A 60 -5.52 -13.74 -10.03
N THR A 61 -4.80 -13.65 -8.91
CA THR A 61 -4.86 -12.48 -8.03
C THR A 61 -3.48 -11.89 -7.79
N VAL A 62 -3.31 -10.62 -8.13
CA VAL A 62 -2.10 -9.85 -7.82
C VAL A 62 -2.45 -8.75 -6.82
N LEU A 63 -1.67 -8.67 -5.75
CA LEU A 63 -1.71 -7.59 -4.77
C LEU A 63 -0.73 -6.49 -5.17
N THR A 64 -1.18 -5.25 -5.12
CA THR A 64 -0.38 -4.06 -5.40
C THR A 64 -0.94 -2.87 -4.59
N VAL A 65 -0.50 -1.66 -4.90
CA VAL A 65 -0.96 -0.42 -4.28
C VAL A 65 -1.94 0.32 -5.20
N ALA A 66 -2.87 1.07 -4.62
CA ALA A 66 -3.95 1.71 -5.36
C ALA A 66 -3.47 2.85 -6.26
N HIS A 67 -2.45 3.62 -5.85
CA HIS A 67 -1.90 4.69 -6.68
C HIS A 67 -1.26 4.18 -7.99
N CYS A 68 -0.91 2.89 -8.05
CA CYS A 68 -0.44 2.26 -9.29
C CYS A 68 -1.56 2.10 -10.33
N LEU A 69 -2.82 2.23 -9.93
CA LEU A 69 -3.98 2.15 -10.82
C LEU A 69 -4.39 3.53 -11.38
N GLU A 70 -3.80 4.63 -10.89
CA GLU A 70 -4.10 6.00 -11.30
C GLU A 70 -3.52 6.33 -12.70
N GLY A 71 -3.92 5.62 -13.75
CA GLY A 71 -3.46 5.82 -15.12
C GLY A 71 -3.74 4.59 -15.99
N ARG A 72 -3.26 4.59 -17.24
CA ARG A 72 -3.44 3.45 -18.14
C ARG A 72 -2.23 2.51 -18.10
N PHE A 73 -2.49 1.20 -18.04
CA PHE A 73 -1.51 0.18 -18.38
C PHE A 73 -1.36 0.19 -19.91
N THR A 74 -0.15 0.45 -20.44
CA THR A 74 -0.02 0.74 -21.88
C THR A 74 1.09 -0.01 -22.59
N SER A 75 1.91 -0.79 -21.91
CA SER A 75 2.99 -1.51 -22.59
C SER A 75 3.48 -2.70 -21.79
N ASN A 76 3.65 -3.84 -22.45
CA ASN A 76 4.35 -5.00 -21.88
C ASN A 76 5.86 -4.77 -22.02
N ARG A 77 6.51 -4.20 -21.00
CA ARG A 77 7.97 -4.25 -20.93
C ARG A 77 8.35 -5.68 -20.52
N ARG A 78 8.88 -6.47 -21.45
CA ARG A 78 9.26 -7.86 -21.17
C ARG A 78 10.46 -7.87 -20.22
N MET A 79 10.23 -8.16 -18.95
CA MET A 79 11.26 -8.29 -17.91
C MET A 79 11.62 -9.78 -17.64
N GLY A 80 11.29 -10.67 -18.58
CA GLY A 80 11.23 -12.12 -18.37
C GLY A 80 9.90 -12.57 -17.76
N GLY A 81 9.69 -13.88 -17.65
CA GLY A 81 8.51 -14.48 -17.01
C GLY A 81 7.28 -14.69 -17.90
N VAL A 82 6.13 -14.93 -17.25
CA VAL A 82 4.82 -15.17 -17.89
C VAL A 82 4.05 -13.85 -17.98
N ILE A 83 3.44 -13.60 -19.14
CA ILE A 83 2.61 -12.42 -19.38
C ILE A 83 1.14 -12.81 -19.24
N ALA A 84 0.38 -12.07 -18.44
CA ALA A 84 -1.06 -12.18 -18.33
C ALA A 84 -1.72 -10.81 -18.44
N ASN A 85 -2.94 -10.75 -19.00
CA ASN A 85 -3.72 -9.51 -19.03
C ASN A 85 -4.47 -9.33 -17.70
N ILE A 86 -4.74 -8.08 -17.36
CA ILE A 86 -5.59 -7.72 -16.22
C ILE A 86 -7.05 -7.73 -16.71
N ALA A 87 -7.90 -8.53 -16.07
CA ALA A 87 -9.34 -8.58 -16.29
C ALA A 87 -10.08 -7.48 -15.53
N SER A 88 -9.68 -7.24 -14.28
CA SER A 88 -10.27 -6.17 -13.45
C SER A 88 -9.29 -5.70 -12.38
N ALA A 89 -9.58 -4.52 -11.84
CA ALA A 89 -8.79 -3.89 -10.78
C ALA A 89 -9.75 -3.37 -9.70
N LYS A 90 -9.36 -3.51 -8.44
CA LYS A 90 -10.13 -3.09 -7.27
C LYS A 90 -9.22 -2.36 -6.30
N GLU A 91 -9.40 -1.04 -6.20
CA GLU A 91 -8.83 -0.24 -5.12
C GLU A 91 -9.56 -0.56 -3.81
N HIS A 92 -8.84 -0.50 -2.68
CA HIS A 92 -9.48 -0.56 -1.38
C HIS A 92 -10.47 0.60 -1.24
N PRO A 93 -11.71 0.37 -0.75
CA PRO A 93 -12.75 1.40 -0.72
C PRO A 93 -12.37 2.64 0.11
N SER A 94 -11.51 2.47 1.11
CA SER A 94 -11.01 3.57 1.94
C SER A 94 -9.77 4.27 1.37
N TYR A 95 -9.30 3.93 0.16
CA TYR A 95 -8.14 4.60 -0.44
C TYR A 95 -8.41 6.08 -0.68
N ILE A 96 -7.60 6.94 -0.06
CA ILE A 96 -7.72 8.41 -0.20
C ILE A 96 -6.65 8.89 -1.18
N LYS A 97 -7.07 9.27 -2.38
CA LYS A 97 -6.18 9.81 -3.43
C LYS A 97 -5.39 11.02 -2.92
N GLY A 98 -4.11 11.11 -3.30
CA GLY A 98 -3.19 12.17 -2.87
C GLY A 98 -2.61 12.00 -1.46
N HIS A 99 -3.39 11.51 -0.49
CA HIS A 99 -2.90 11.20 0.86
C HIS A 99 -2.31 9.78 0.96
N GLY A 100 -2.79 8.89 0.08
CA GLY A 100 -2.62 7.43 0.04
C GLY A 100 -2.46 6.76 1.40
N VAL A 101 -3.44 7.05 2.23
CA VAL A 101 -3.91 6.18 3.29
C VAL A 101 -4.72 5.06 2.63
N HIS A 102 -4.65 3.84 3.15
CA HIS A 102 -5.26 2.63 2.57
C HIS A 102 -4.83 2.37 1.11
N ASP A 103 -3.56 2.66 0.80
CA ASP A 103 -2.97 2.49 -0.52
C ASP A 103 -2.70 1.01 -0.81
N ILE A 104 -3.76 0.28 -1.15
CA ILE A 104 -3.75 -1.14 -1.50
C ILE A 104 -4.81 -1.42 -2.56
N ALA A 105 -4.47 -2.29 -3.51
CA ALA A 105 -5.36 -2.70 -4.58
C ALA A 105 -5.11 -4.16 -4.99
N ILE A 106 -6.15 -4.76 -5.56
CA ILE A 106 -6.11 -6.09 -6.14
C ILE A 106 -6.34 -5.99 -7.64
N LEU A 107 -5.52 -6.72 -8.38
CA LEU A 107 -5.72 -6.97 -9.81
C LEU A 107 -6.15 -8.42 -10.00
N LYS A 108 -7.18 -8.62 -10.82
CA LYS A 108 -7.58 -9.94 -11.30
C LYS A 108 -7.02 -10.16 -12.69
N LEU A 109 -6.35 -11.29 -12.88
CA LEU A 109 -5.80 -11.70 -14.18
C LEU A 109 -6.89 -12.35 -15.03
N SER A 110 -6.88 -12.11 -16.34
CA SER A 110 -7.78 -12.79 -17.29
C SER A 110 -7.39 -14.24 -17.53
N THR A 111 -6.12 -14.56 -17.29
CA THR A 111 -5.53 -15.88 -17.54
C THR A 111 -4.79 -16.32 -16.29
N PRO A 112 -5.12 -17.49 -15.73
CA PRO A 112 -4.42 -18.01 -14.56
C PRO A 112 -2.92 -18.22 -14.83
N ILE A 113 -2.09 -17.84 -13.86
CA ILE A 113 -0.66 -18.15 -13.79
C ILE A 113 -0.48 -19.21 -12.71
N GLU A 114 -0.42 -20.47 -13.12
CA GLU A 114 -0.25 -21.58 -12.18
C GLU A 114 1.17 -21.68 -11.63
N ARG A 115 1.30 -22.24 -10.42
CA ARG A 115 2.60 -22.59 -9.84
C ARG A 115 3.42 -23.43 -10.83
N ASN A 116 4.69 -23.09 -10.95
CA ASN A 116 5.60 -23.79 -11.84
C ASN A 116 7.03 -23.74 -11.30
N GLU A 117 7.49 -24.84 -10.73
CA GLU A 117 8.84 -24.96 -10.17
C GLU A 117 9.94 -24.81 -11.23
N THR A 118 9.68 -25.24 -12.47
CA THR A 118 10.70 -25.23 -13.54
C THR A 118 11.07 -23.81 -13.96
N ILE A 119 10.09 -22.90 -13.98
CA ILE A 119 10.32 -21.49 -14.32
C ILE A 119 10.25 -20.57 -13.09
N GLY A 120 10.15 -21.13 -11.89
CA GLY A 120 10.20 -20.40 -10.62
C GLY A 120 8.99 -19.52 -10.34
N ILE A 121 7.76 -20.06 -10.50
CA ILE A 121 6.50 -19.38 -10.16
C ILE A 121 5.89 -20.02 -8.92
N ASP A 122 5.59 -19.19 -7.93
CA ASP A 122 4.87 -19.53 -6.70
C ASP A 122 4.13 -18.29 -6.19
N TYR A 123 3.31 -18.43 -5.16
CA TYR A 123 2.49 -17.37 -4.59
C TYR A 123 3.12 -16.81 -3.32
N ALA A 124 2.90 -15.52 -3.07
CA ALA A 124 3.36 -14.87 -1.86
C ALA A 124 2.66 -15.46 -0.63
N VAL A 125 3.42 -15.66 0.44
CA VAL A 125 2.86 -16.14 1.71
C VAL A 125 2.31 -14.94 2.47
N LEU A 126 1.00 -14.92 2.68
CA LEU A 126 0.35 -13.87 3.47
C LEU A 126 0.65 -14.03 4.97
N PRO A 127 0.78 -12.92 5.71
CA PRO A 127 0.95 -12.93 7.15
C PRO A 127 -0.39 -13.19 7.87
N GLU A 128 -0.33 -13.33 9.20
CA GLU A 128 -1.53 -13.48 10.03
C GLU A 128 -2.39 -12.21 10.05
N ASN A 129 -3.70 -12.39 10.26
CA ASN A 129 -4.62 -11.27 10.36
C ASN A 129 -4.24 -10.35 11.54
N GLY A 130 -4.12 -9.06 11.28
CA GLY A 130 -3.75 -8.05 12.27
C GLY A 130 -2.26 -8.01 12.59
N SER A 131 -1.43 -8.87 12.00
CA SER A 131 0.01 -8.91 12.30
C SER A 131 0.69 -7.56 12.07
N ASP A 132 1.64 -7.23 12.93
CA ASP A 132 2.43 -6.00 12.86
C ASP A 132 3.91 -6.35 13.00
N PRO A 133 4.77 -6.03 12.02
CA PRO A 133 6.19 -6.34 12.12
C PRO A 133 6.83 -5.58 13.29
N ALA A 134 7.65 -6.28 14.07
CA ALA A 134 8.32 -5.67 15.21
C ALA A 134 9.29 -4.57 14.76
N PRO A 135 9.32 -3.40 15.43
CA PRO A 135 10.38 -2.42 15.21
C PRO A 135 11.77 -3.05 15.37
N ASN A 136 12.72 -2.61 14.55
CA ASN A 136 14.08 -3.15 14.42
C ASN A 136 14.19 -4.58 13.88
N SER A 137 13.08 -5.22 13.48
CA SER A 137 13.16 -6.43 12.66
C SER A 137 13.73 -6.11 11.28
N THR A 138 14.20 -7.14 10.57
CA THR A 138 14.75 -7.00 9.22
C THR A 138 13.77 -7.51 8.17
N ALA A 139 13.68 -6.77 7.08
CA ALA A 139 12.84 -7.08 5.94
C ALA A 139 13.64 -6.99 4.64
N ILE A 140 13.13 -7.63 3.61
CA ILE A 140 13.66 -7.57 2.25
C ILE A 140 12.64 -6.85 1.39
N THR A 141 13.07 -5.83 0.65
CA THR A 141 12.27 -5.28 -0.46
C THR A 141 12.95 -5.60 -1.78
N ALA A 142 12.15 -5.83 -2.82
CA ALA A 142 12.64 -6.20 -4.14
C ALA A 142 11.82 -5.50 -5.23
N GLY A 143 12.48 -5.15 -6.34
CA GLY A 143 11.83 -4.49 -7.46
C GLY A 143 12.79 -4.08 -8.56
N TRP A 144 12.25 -3.34 -9.52
CA TRP A 144 12.94 -2.81 -10.70
C TRP A 144 13.03 -1.29 -10.67
N GLY A 145 13.00 -0.68 -9.49
CA GLY A 145 13.14 0.75 -9.32
C GLY A 145 14.49 1.30 -9.75
N ILE A 146 14.55 2.62 -9.88
CA ILE A 146 15.75 3.40 -10.22
C ILE A 146 16.79 3.33 -9.11
N GLN A 147 18.06 3.44 -9.49
CA GLN A 147 19.21 3.38 -8.59
C GLN A 147 19.91 4.69 -8.37
N GLY A 148 20.66 4.76 -7.26
CA GLY A 148 21.49 5.91 -6.95
C GLY A 148 20.68 7.07 -6.37
N ASN A 149 20.97 8.28 -6.83
CA ASN A 149 20.46 9.54 -6.27
C ASN A 149 18.99 9.84 -6.61
N GLY A 150 18.28 8.92 -7.27
CA GLY A 150 16.89 9.10 -7.69
C GLY A 150 16.73 9.77 -9.05
N GLU A 151 17.80 10.00 -9.80
CA GLU A 151 17.70 10.45 -11.18
C GLU A 151 17.54 9.25 -12.13
N PRO A 152 16.55 9.26 -13.05
CA PRO A 152 16.42 8.22 -14.05
C PRO A 152 17.59 8.30 -15.00
N ASP A 153 18.53 7.34 -14.92
CA ASP A 153 19.43 7.10 -16.03
C ASP A 153 18.60 6.50 -17.17
N ARG A 154 18.14 7.37 -18.08
CA ARG A 154 17.15 7.05 -19.12
C ARG A 154 17.65 5.99 -20.13
N ASN A 155 18.93 5.63 -20.05
CA ASN A 155 19.61 4.77 -21.02
C ASN A 155 19.92 3.36 -20.51
N GLU A 156 19.69 3.04 -19.23
CA GLU A 156 19.85 1.68 -18.75
C GLU A 156 18.52 0.93 -18.68
N ALA A 157 18.37 -0.05 -19.57
CA ALA A 157 17.27 -0.99 -19.47
C ALA A 157 17.34 -1.75 -18.13
N VAL A 158 16.22 -1.76 -17.40
CA VAL A 158 16.17 -2.30 -16.04
C VAL A 158 15.97 -3.82 -16.07
N ASP A 159 16.87 -4.59 -16.68
CA ASP A 159 16.54 -5.97 -17.04
C ASP A 159 16.70 -6.99 -15.89
N LYS A 160 17.31 -6.59 -14.77
CA LYS A 160 17.55 -7.47 -13.61
C LYS A 160 16.79 -6.98 -12.39
N LEU A 161 16.07 -7.91 -11.78
CA LEU A 161 15.43 -7.72 -10.49
C LEU A 161 16.50 -7.51 -9.41
N ALA A 162 16.22 -6.61 -8.49
CA ALA A 162 17.09 -6.34 -7.37
C ALA A 162 16.36 -6.50 -6.03
N LYS A 163 17.15 -6.63 -4.97
CA LYS A 163 16.68 -6.69 -3.59
C LYS A 163 17.59 -5.93 -2.65
N VAL A 164 17.06 -5.49 -1.51
CA VAL A 164 17.86 -4.97 -0.39
C VAL A 164 17.30 -5.46 0.93
N VAL A 165 18.18 -5.67 1.90
CA VAL A 165 17.80 -5.92 3.30
C VAL A 165 17.78 -4.58 4.04
N ILE A 166 16.66 -4.27 4.67
CA ILE A 166 16.39 -3.00 5.36
C ILE A 166 15.75 -3.23 6.74
N PRO A 167 16.02 -2.38 7.74
CA PRO A 167 15.37 -2.45 9.04
C PRO A 167 13.95 -1.87 8.96
N VAL A 168 13.03 -2.46 9.73
CA VAL A 168 11.72 -1.90 10.04
C VAL A 168 11.87 -0.91 11.21
N HIS A 169 11.21 0.24 11.11
CA HIS A 169 11.20 1.30 12.11
C HIS A 169 9.91 1.30 12.92
N PRO A 170 9.91 1.92 14.12
CA PRO A 170 8.68 2.31 14.80
C PRO A 170 7.75 3.05 13.84
N ARG A 171 6.46 2.73 13.88
CA ARG A 171 5.44 3.36 13.01
C ARG A 171 5.45 4.89 13.11
N GLN A 172 5.76 5.42 14.29
CA GLN A 172 5.88 6.86 14.53
C GLN A 172 6.97 7.53 13.66
N ASP A 173 7.90 6.80 13.08
CA ASP A 173 8.92 7.36 12.20
C ASP A 173 8.37 7.64 10.80
N CYS A 174 7.17 7.12 10.49
CA CYS A 174 6.45 7.46 9.26
C CYS A 174 5.89 8.88 9.23
N ARG A 175 5.87 9.56 10.38
CA ARG A 175 5.24 10.89 10.56
C ARG A 175 5.81 11.96 9.62
N LEU A 176 7.08 11.86 9.22
CA LEU A 176 7.74 12.83 8.34
C LEU A 176 7.18 12.85 6.90
N ARG A 177 6.20 11.99 6.56
CA ARG A 177 5.70 11.80 5.19
C ARG A 177 4.18 11.80 5.05
N PHE A 178 3.44 11.98 6.14
CA PHE A 178 1.97 12.07 6.14
C PHE A 178 1.50 13.51 6.30
N HIS A 179 0.35 13.85 5.73
CA HIS A 179 -0.39 15.09 5.98
C HIS A 179 -1.86 14.72 6.26
N PRO A 180 -2.38 14.89 7.51
CA PRO A 180 -1.67 15.33 8.71
C PRO A 180 -0.58 14.32 9.15
N PRO A 181 0.45 14.75 9.89
CA PRO A 181 1.69 14.00 10.13
C PRO A 181 1.53 12.78 11.05
N GLU A 182 0.32 12.28 11.29
CA GLU A 182 0.12 11.11 12.13
C GLU A 182 0.34 9.82 11.35
N ALA A 183 1.12 8.91 11.94
CA ALA A 183 1.38 7.63 11.34
C ALA A 183 0.14 6.73 11.43
N HIS A 184 -0.37 6.31 10.28
CA HIS A 184 -1.57 5.49 10.20
C HIS A 184 -1.29 4.04 10.68
N PRO A 185 -2.20 3.39 11.43
CA PRO A 185 -2.00 2.01 11.94
C PRO A 185 -1.72 0.99 10.83
N ASP A 186 -2.18 1.25 9.61
CA ASP A 186 -1.97 0.37 8.47
C ASP A 186 -0.69 0.66 7.67
N THR A 187 0.31 1.26 8.31
CA THR A 187 1.57 1.60 7.68
C THR A 187 2.75 0.97 8.42
N ILE A 188 3.80 0.69 7.65
CA ILE A 188 5.12 0.25 8.10
C ILE A 188 6.14 1.24 7.53
N CYS A 189 7.17 1.56 8.32
CA CYS A 189 8.32 2.29 7.82
C CYS A 189 9.54 1.39 7.79
N ALA A 190 10.27 1.39 6.68
CA ALA A 190 11.50 0.62 6.56
C ALA A 190 12.49 1.34 5.64
N GLY A 191 13.78 1.06 5.83
CA GLY A 191 14.86 1.66 5.04
C GLY A 191 15.93 2.31 5.90
N VAL A 192 17.13 2.49 5.38
CA VAL A 192 18.23 3.16 6.06
C VAL A 192 19.05 3.93 5.03
N ASN A 193 19.91 4.86 5.46
CA ASN A 193 20.69 5.65 4.52
C ASN A 193 21.50 4.73 3.59
N GLY A 194 21.37 4.96 2.29
CA GLY A 194 21.98 4.13 1.26
C GLY A 194 21.31 2.77 1.05
N LYS A 195 20.18 2.46 1.71
CA LYS A 195 19.36 1.26 1.49
C LYS A 195 17.87 1.52 1.59
N ASP A 196 17.19 1.65 0.45
CA ASP A 196 15.75 1.93 0.42
C ASP A 196 15.11 1.58 -0.93
N ALA A 197 13.78 1.43 -0.94
CA ALA A 197 12.97 1.38 -2.16
C ALA A 197 12.94 2.76 -2.85
N CYS A 198 12.76 2.76 -4.17
CA CYS A 198 12.84 3.97 -4.99
C CYS A 198 11.76 3.98 -6.09
N LEU A 199 11.80 5.01 -6.94
CA LEU A 199 10.90 5.18 -8.08
C LEU A 199 10.88 3.91 -8.95
N GLY A 200 9.71 3.32 -9.14
CA GLY A 200 9.52 2.07 -9.88
C GLY A 200 9.25 0.84 -9.00
N ASP A 201 9.52 0.93 -7.70
CA ASP A 201 9.27 -0.15 -6.75
C ASP A 201 7.85 -0.14 -6.16
N SER A 202 7.05 0.90 -6.41
CA SER A 202 5.67 1.02 -5.89
C SER A 202 4.84 -0.24 -6.13
N GLY A 203 4.19 -0.74 -5.08
CA GLY A 203 3.43 -2.00 -5.11
C GLY A 203 4.29 -3.26 -4.94
N GLY A 204 5.62 -3.12 -4.97
CA GLY A 204 6.57 -4.19 -4.73
C GLY A 204 6.53 -4.69 -3.29
N PRO A 205 6.99 -5.93 -3.05
CA PRO A 205 6.86 -6.60 -1.77
C PRO A 205 7.85 -6.06 -0.73
N LEU A 206 7.38 -5.92 0.52
CA LEU A 206 8.21 -5.94 1.72
C LEU A 206 8.01 -7.28 2.41
N ILE A 207 9.09 -8.04 2.55
CA ILE A 207 9.08 -9.45 2.96
C ILE A 207 9.78 -9.55 4.31
N ASP A 208 9.17 -10.21 5.29
CA ASP A 208 9.85 -10.53 6.53
C ASP A 208 11.03 -11.47 6.25
N GLN A 209 12.25 -11.08 6.65
CA GLN A 209 13.44 -11.84 6.31
C GLN A 209 13.48 -13.23 6.98
N LYS A 210 12.80 -13.40 8.11
CA LYS A 210 12.81 -14.64 8.89
C LYS A 210 11.71 -15.59 8.44
N THR A 211 10.51 -15.10 8.16
CA THR A 211 9.35 -15.93 7.82
C THR A 211 9.10 -16.03 6.32
N GLY A 212 9.65 -15.12 5.51
CA GLY A 212 9.37 -15.04 4.08
C GLY A 212 7.96 -14.51 3.76
N GLN A 213 7.22 -14.02 4.75
CA GLN A 213 5.86 -13.52 4.55
C GLN A 213 5.85 -12.11 3.95
N LEU A 214 4.85 -11.84 3.10
CA LEU A 214 4.58 -10.54 2.52
C LEU A 214 3.96 -9.60 3.58
N ILE A 215 4.78 -8.89 4.32
CA ILE A 215 4.34 -8.02 5.42
C ILE A 215 3.93 -6.61 4.97
N GLY A 216 4.40 -6.16 3.82
CA GLY A 216 4.10 -4.82 3.31
C GLY A 216 4.17 -4.67 1.80
N LEU A 217 3.70 -3.52 1.31
CA LEU A 217 3.77 -3.10 -0.09
C LEU A 217 4.38 -1.71 -0.18
N VAL A 218 5.36 -1.49 -1.06
CA VAL A 218 5.98 -0.16 -1.26
C VAL A 218 4.88 0.85 -1.65
N SER A 219 4.62 1.86 -0.83
CA SER A 219 3.58 2.87 -1.12
C SER A 219 4.21 4.20 -1.52
N ARG A 220 4.97 4.84 -0.62
CA ARG A 220 5.57 6.16 -0.88
C ARG A 220 6.93 6.30 -0.23
N GLY A 221 7.84 6.95 -0.92
CA GLY A 221 9.18 7.20 -0.43
C GLY A 221 9.89 8.24 -1.27
N GLN A 222 11.03 8.70 -0.75
CA GLN A 222 12.01 9.45 -1.53
C GLN A 222 13.27 8.61 -1.50
N CYS A 223 13.73 8.16 -2.68
CA CYS A 223 14.89 7.31 -2.89
C CYS A 223 16.05 7.58 -1.89
N THR A 224 16.45 8.83 -1.74
CA THR A 224 17.62 9.22 -0.91
C THR A 224 17.30 9.68 0.50
N LYS A 225 16.03 9.61 0.91
CA LYS A 225 15.59 9.97 2.26
C LYS A 225 14.78 8.78 2.78
N PRO A 226 15.34 7.91 3.62
CA PRO A 226 14.59 6.88 4.35
C PRO A 226 13.86 7.48 5.56
N PRO A 227 12.84 6.80 6.13
CA PRO A 227 12.33 5.48 5.72
C PRO A 227 11.19 5.55 4.70
N THR A 228 11.19 4.68 3.68
CA THR A 228 10.02 4.46 2.82
C THR A 228 8.83 3.97 3.65
N VAL A 229 7.64 4.44 3.28
CA VAL A 229 6.36 4.03 3.85
C VAL A 229 5.79 2.91 3.01
N TYR A 230 5.38 1.86 3.68
CA TYR A 230 4.76 0.67 3.12
C TYR A 230 3.35 0.50 3.68
N THR A 231 2.43 0.00 2.86
CA THR A 231 1.11 -0.42 3.33
C THR A 231 1.25 -1.74 4.09
N ARG A 232 0.74 -1.82 5.32
CA ARG A 232 0.84 -2.99 6.22
C ARG A 232 -0.16 -4.07 5.81
N VAL A 233 0.31 -5.15 5.17
CA VAL A 233 -0.55 -6.23 4.64
C VAL A 233 -1.37 -6.91 5.74
N GLY A 234 -0.79 -7.09 6.94
CA GLY A 234 -1.50 -7.64 8.10
C GLY A 234 -2.79 -6.90 8.46
N GLY A 235 -2.89 -5.59 8.20
CA GLY A 235 -4.09 -4.79 8.42
C GLY A 235 -5.23 -5.05 7.44
N TYR A 236 -4.93 -5.68 6.29
CA TYR A 236 -5.89 -5.89 5.19
C TYR A 236 -6.22 -7.35 4.93
N ILE A 237 -5.76 -8.29 5.77
CA ILE A 237 -5.94 -9.73 5.54
C ILE A 237 -7.40 -10.14 5.29
N PRO A 238 -8.42 -9.65 6.03
CA PRO A 238 -9.81 -9.99 5.75
C PRO A 238 -10.23 -9.53 4.35
N TRP A 239 -9.94 -8.27 4.01
CA TRP A 239 -10.22 -7.71 2.69
C TRP A 239 -9.49 -8.46 1.57
N ILE A 240 -8.22 -8.81 1.76
CA ILE A 240 -7.45 -9.59 0.79
C ILE A 240 -8.10 -10.96 0.56
N LYS A 241 -8.45 -11.67 1.64
CA LYS A 241 -9.05 -13.01 1.57
C LYS A 241 -10.40 -13.01 0.88
N ASP A 242 -11.23 -12.00 1.11
CA ASP A 242 -12.53 -11.82 0.44
C ASP A 242 -12.40 -11.62 -1.08
N HIS A 243 -11.19 -11.28 -1.53
CA HIS A 243 -10.88 -11.03 -2.93
C HIS A 243 -9.84 -12.02 -3.48
N LEU A 244 -9.62 -13.18 -2.86
CA LEU A 244 -8.84 -14.27 -3.45
C LEU A 244 -9.68 -15.11 -4.43
N GLY A 245 -9.04 -15.73 -5.40
CA GLY A 245 -9.64 -16.64 -6.37
C GLY A 245 -10.51 -15.98 -7.45
N GLY A 246 -10.83 -16.76 -8.49
CA GLY A 246 -11.79 -16.42 -9.54
C GLY A 246 -11.33 -15.38 -10.57
N VAL A 247 -11.79 -15.57 -11.82
CA VAL A 247 -12.17 -14.47 -12.72
C VAL A 247 -13.68 -14.33 -12.52
N GLY A 248 -14.07 -13.71 -11.40
CA GLY A 248 -15.48 -13.57 -11.04
C GLY A 248 -16.21 -12.76 -12.10
N SER A 249 -16.97 -13.45 -12.96
CA SER A 249 -18.04 -12.88 -13.76
C SER A 249 -19.01 -12.13 -12.85
N GLY A 250 -19.04 -10.80 -12.98
CA GLY A 250 -20.04 -9.91 -12.40
C GLY A 250 -19.82 -8.47 -12.91
N PRO A 251 -20.90 -7.71 -13.16
CA PRO A 251 -21.53 -7.56 -14.46
C PRO A 251 -20.99 -6.36 -15.25
N ASN A 252 -20.92 -6.50 -16.57
CA ASN A 252 -20.91 -5.36 -17.49
C ASN A 252 -22.38 -4.99 -17.80
N PRO A 253 -22.66 -3.83 -18.42
CA PRO A 253 -22.53 -2.45 -17.96
C PRO A 253 -23.87 -1.91 -17.41
N ILE A 254 -23.82 -0.70 -16.85
CA ILE A 254 -24.96 0.12 -16.43
C ILE A 254 -26.08 0.14 -17.50
N SER A 255 -27.33 -0.07 -17.10
CA SER A 255 -28.49 0.53 -17.75
C SER A 255 -29.54 0.92 -16.70
N PRO A 256 -30.28 2.02 -16.94
CA PRO A 256 -30.93 2.78 -15.91
C PRO A 256 -32.29 2.16 -15.58
N THR A 257 -32.55 1.91 -14.31
CA THR A 257 -33.91 1.78 -13.82
C THR A 257 -34.18 2.86 -12.80
N SER A 258 -34.91 3.86 -13.30
CA SER A 258 -35.77 4.75 -12.55
C SER A 258 -36.56 3.98 -11.50
N SER A 259 -36.48 4.42 -10.25
CA SER A 259 -37.60 4.32 -9.31
C SER A 259 -37.69 5.63 -8.56
N VAL A 260 -38.55 6.48 -9.10
CA VAL A 260 -39.06 7.72 -8.51
C VAL A 260 -40.10 7.34 -7.44
N LEU A 261 -39.99 7.95 -6.23
CA LEU A 261 -41.03 8.51 -5.32
C LEU A 261 -40.91 8.12 -3.83
N PRO A 262 -41.36 8.99 -2.88
CA PRO A 262 -41.72 10.41 -3.00
C PRO A 262 -40.93 11.33 -2.05
N GLU A 263 -40.63 12.54 -2.53
CA GLU A 263 -40.50 13.72 -1.67
C GLU A 263 -41.85 13.96 -0.98
N GLY A 264 -41.94 13.55 0.28
CA GLY A 264 -42.97 14.01 1.20
C GLY A 264 -42.28 14.77 2.33
N THR A 265 -42.53 16.08 2.42
CA THR A 265 -42.19 16.86 3.61
C THR A 265 -42.81 16.19 4.85
N PRO A 266 -42.04 15.88 5.91
CA PRO A 266 -42.56 15.24 7.11
C PRO A 266 -43.60 16.13 7.82
N THR A 267 -44.73 15.54 8.20
CA THR A 267 -45.74 16.15 9.07
C THR A 267 -45.17 16.34 10.50
N PRO A 268 -45.46 17.43 11.21
CA PRO A 268 -44.94 17.66 12.56
C PRO A 268 -45.30 16.50 13.53
N GLY A 269 -44.28 15.87 14.11
CA GLY A 269 -44.43 14.84 15.15
C GLY A 269 -44.25 13.38 14.70
N GLN A 270 -44.06 13.09 13.40
CA GLN A 270 -43.84 11.72 12.92
C GLN A 270 -42.34 11.37 12.90
N LYS A 271 -41.95 10.33 13.65
CA LYS A 271 -40.56 9.84 13.68
C LYS A 271 -40.20 9.07 12.40
N ARG A 272 -38.96 9.24 11.93
CA ARG A 272 -38.37 8.64 10.72
C ARG A 272 -37.84 7.22 10.99
N PRO A 273 -37.82 6.33 9.98
CA PRO A 273 -37.29 4.97 10.15
C PRO A 273 -35.77 4.98 10.36
N TRP A 274 -35.27 4.13 11.25
CA TRP A 274 -33.83 3.93 11.45
C TRP A 274 -33.22 3.13 10.29
N ILE A 275 -32.21 3.69 9.63
CA ILE A 275 -31.44 3.07 8.55
C ILE A 275 -30.17 2.46 9.15
N GLU A 276 -30.11 1.13 9.20
CA GLU A 276 -28.86 0.44 9.56
C GLU A 276 -27.83 0.57 8.43
N LEU A 277 -26.59 0.85 8.82
CA LEU A 277 -25.44 0.91 7.92
C LEU A 277 -25.26 -0.39 7.15
N VAL A 278 -25.70 -0.40 5.90
CA VAL A 278 -25.61 -1.54 4.98
C VAL A 278 -24.25 -1.59 4.27
N ASN A 279 -23.50 -0.49 4.21
CA ASN A 279 -22.20 -0.42 3.55
C ASN A 279 -21.23 0.58 4.22
N TYR A 280 -20.27 0.06 5.00
CA TYR A 280 -19.23 0.86 5.66
C TYR A 280 -18.33 1.66 4.71
N GLY A 281 -18.28 1.30 3.41
CA GLY A 281 -17.50 2.06 2.42
C GLY A 281 -18.11 3.42 2.07
N ILE A 282 -19.44 3.54 2.10
CA ILE A 282 -20.15 4.80 1.82
C ILE A 282 -20.18 5.68 3.07
N ALA A 283 -20.30 5.05 4.25
CA ALA A 283 -20.18 5.69 5.57
C ALA A 283 -18.91 6.53 5.76
N ALA A 284 -17.80 6.17 5.10
CA ALA A 284 -16.53 6.90 5.21
C ALA A 284 -16.51 8.22 4.42
N SER A 285 -17.44 8.41 3.47
CA SER A 285 -17.60 9.64 2.70
C SER A 285 -18.57 10.64 3.38
N CYS A 286 -19.23 10.20 4.44
CA CYS A 286 -20.21 10.97 5.21
C CYS A 286 -19.55 12.13 5.95
N GLY A 287 -20.07 13.33 5.74
CA GLY A 287 -19.51 14.57 6.29
C GLY A 287 -18.36 15.16 5.48
N PHE A 288 -18.03 14.58 4.31
CA PHE A 288 -17.03 15.10 3.38
C PHE A 288 -17.61 15.37 1.99
N THR A 289 -18.17 14.33 1.36
CA THR A 289 -18.74 14.40 0.00
C THR A 289 -20.14 13.83 -0.10
N GLU A 290 -20.58 13.11 0.93
CA GLU A 290 -21.93 12.59 1.07
C GLU A 290 -22.51 13.06 2.41
N ASN A 291 -23.79 13.37 2.44
CA ASN A 291 -24.49 13.82 3.64
C ASN A 291 -25.93 13.32 3.70
N ARG A 292 -26.35 12.41 2.80
CA ARG A 292 -27.68 11.81 2.82
C ARG A 292 -27.72 10.62 3.77
N GLU A 293 -28.75 10.56 4.59
CA GLU A 293 -28.95 9.49 5.58
C GLU A 293 -29.02 8.08 4.96
N GLU A 294 -29.59 7.96 3.77
CA GLU A 294 -29.71 6.69 3.03
C GLU A 294 -28.36 6.06 2.66
N GLU A 295 -27.34 6.89 2.50
CA GLU A 295 -25.97 6.49 2.17
C GLU A 295 -25.11 6.32 3.43
N CYS A 296 -25.37 7.18 4.43
CA CYS A 296 -24.59 7.26 5.65
C CYS A 296 -25.08 6.39 6.80
N GLY A 297 -26.31 5.86 6.72
CA GLY A 297 -26.99 5.26 7.87
C GLY A 297 -27.29 6.28 8.98
N THR A 298 -28.34 6.03 9.75
CA THR A 298 -28.88 7.01 10.71
C THR A 298 -27.86 7.43 11.78
N GLU A 299 -27.04 6.49 12.27
CA GLU A 299 -26.06 6.78 13.33
C GLU A 299 -24.99 7.78 12.88
N ILE A 300 -24.31 7.50 11.77
CA ILE A 300 -23.24 8.36 11.27
C ILE A 300 -23.80 9.66 10.70
N TYR A 301 -24.93 9.60 9.99
CA TYR A 301 -25.63 10.80 9.50
C TYR A 301 -25.97 11.76 10.65
N CYS A 302 -26.56 11.25 11.74
CA CYS A 302 -26.91 12.09 12.88
C CYS A 302 -25.69 12.61 13.62
N ASP A 303 -24.60 11.84 13.70
CA ASP A 303 -23.37 12.34 14.31
C ASP A 303 -22.88 13.59 13.56
N LEU A 304 -22.95 13.64 12.22
CA LEU A 304 -22.41 14.75 11.38
C LEU A 304 -22.74 16.15 11.89
N PHE A 305 -23.94 16.35 12.47
CA PHE A 305 -24.42 17.64 12.96
C PHE A 305 -23.55 18.25 14.07
N ASP A 306 -22.76 17.45 14.79
CA ASP A 306 -21.92 17.94 15.89
C ASP A 306 -20.42 18.09 15.51
N TRP A 307 -19.94 17.49 14.42
CA TRP A 307 -18.50 17.43 14.08
C TRP A 307 -18.14 17.78 12.63
N SER A 308 -19.09 17.80 11.69
CA SER A 308 -18.85 18.21 10.31
C SER A 308 -19.62 19.48 9.96
N PRO A 309 -18.96 20.50 9.36
CA PRO A 309 -19.64 21.68 8.86
C PRO A 309 -20.42 21.43 7.54
N LEU A 310 -20.42 20.20 7.01
CA LEU A 310 -21.01 19.82 5.71
C LEU A 310 -22.32 19.03 5.84
N HIS A 311 -23.04 19.17 6.95
CA HIS A 311 -24.37 18.59 7.11
C HIS A 311 -25.44 19.34 6.30
N ASP A 312 -26.56 18.68 5.98
CA ASP A 312 -27.66 19.25 5.17
C ASP A 312 -28.51 20.30 5.92
N GLY A 313 -28.33 20.44 7.25
CA GLY A 313 -29.03 21.40 8.09
C GLY A 313 -30.45 20.97 8.47
N ALA A 314 -30.79 19.70 8.29
CA ALA A 314 -32.12 19.17 8.65
C ALA A 314 -32.39 19.17 10.17
N PHE A 315 -31.34 19.17 11.00
CA PHE A 315 -31.40 19.17 12.47
C PHE A 315 -30.38 20.16 13.05
N ASN A 316 -30.59 20.62 14.30
CA ASN A 316 -29.66 21.55 14.94
C ASN A 316 -28.45 20.86 15.59
N ASN A 317 -28.56 19.57 15.93
CA ASN A 317 -27.51 18.77 16.56
C ASN A 317 -27.83 17.27 16.45
N SER A 318 -26.84 16.44 16.81
CA SER A 318 -26.94 14.98 16.73
C SER A 318 -28.07 14.39 17.58
N ASN A 319 -28.32 14.93 18.78
CA ASN A 319 -29.34 14.41 19.69
C ASN A 319 -30.76 14.62 19.13
N GLU A 320 -31.02 15.80 18.55
CA GLU A 320 -32.28 16.09 17.88
C GLU A 320 -32.52 15.14 16.70
N CYS A 321 -31.48 14.90 15.89
CA CYS A 321 -31.53 13.93 14.80
C CYS A 321 -31.83 12.51 15.32
N LEU A 322 -31.10 12.02 16.32
CA LEU A 322 -31.29 10.66 16.86
C LEU A 322 -32.68 10.46 17.50
N ASP A 323 -33.24 11.49 18.14
CA ASP A 323 -34.57 11.42 18.75
C ASP A 323 -35.72 11.43 17.73
N ALA A 324 -35.45 11.92 16.52
CA ALA A 324 -36.36 11.86 15.39
C ALA A 324 -36.47 10.47 14.74
N HIS A 325 -35.63 9.49 15.08
CA HIS A 325 -35.60 8.17 14.42
C HIS A 325 -36.04 6.98 15.32
N VAL A 326 -36.68 5.97 14.71
CA VAL A 326 -37.14 4.72 15.36
C VAL A 326 -37.12 3.50 14.40
N PRO A 327 -36.94 2.26 14.89
CA PRO A 327 -36.55 1.89 16.24
C PRO A 327 -35.05 2.08 16.46
N LYS A 328 -34.64 2.55 17.64
CA LYS A 328 -33.22 2.65 18.00
C LYS A 328 -32.63 1.22 18.20
N PRO A 329 -31.40 0.93 17.73
CA PRO A 329 -30.79 -0.39 17.86
C PRO A 329 -30.57 -0.78 19.33
N LYS A 330 -30.69 -2.07 19.64
CA LYS A 330 -30.70 -2.60 21.03
C LYS A 330 -29.32 -2.62 21.71
N ALA A 331 -28.23 -2.32 21.01
CA ALA A 331 -26.88 -2.21 21.58
C ALA A 331 -26.04 -1.22 20.77
N ALA A 332 -25.41 -0.27 21.47
CA ALA A 332 -24.45 0.65 20.86
C ALA A 332 -23.23 -0.16 20.36
N ARG A 333 -23.02 -0.21 19.04
CA ARG A 333 -21.69 -0.54 18.50
C ARG A 333 -20.77 0.61 18.93
N ALA A 334 -19.55 0.27 19.36
CA ALA A 334 -18.66 1.20 20.06
C ALA A 334 -18.56 2.55 19.32
N SER A 335 -19.08 3.59 19.96
CA SER A 335 -19.02 4.96 19.48
C SER A 335 -17.55 5.34 19.32
N PHE A 336 -17.22 6.08 18.26
CA PHE A 336 -15.95 6.81 18.23
C PHE A 336 -15.86 7.66 19.51
N PRO A 337 -14.68 7.69 20.18
CA PRO A 337 -14.55 8.43 21.43
C PRO A 337 -14.90 9.89 21.18
N ARG A 338 -15.97 10.36 21.84
CA ARG A 338 -16.39 11.76 21.86
C ARG A 338 -15.28 12.57 22.51
N THR A 339 -14.39 13.15 21.71
CA THR A 339 -13.47 14.17 22.22
C THR A 339 -14.28 15.43 22.45
N THR A 340 -14.60 15.70 23.72
CA THR A 340 -15.05 17.02 24.16
C THR A 340 -14.01 18.05 23.70
N ARG A 341 -14.39 18.93 22.78
CA ARG A 341 -13.66 20.17 22.50
C ARG A 341 -13.55 20.94 23.82
N HIS A 342 -12.39 20.91 24.45
CA HIS A 342 -12.05 21.95 25.40
C HIS A 342 -11.88 23.24 24.61
N GLN A 343 -12.80 24.18 24.86
CA GLN A 343 -12.56 25.60 24.61
C GLN A 343 -11.29 26.01 25.36
N GLN A 344 -10.24 26.35 24.61
CA GLN A 344 -9.32 27.45 24.88
C GLN A 344 -8.82 27.98 23.53
#